data_AF-A0A2D0NFP1-F1
#
_entry.id   AF-A0A2D0NFP1-F1
#
_cell.length_a   1.000
_cell.length_b   1.000
_cell.length_c   1.000
_cell.angle_alpha   90.00
_cell.angle_beta   90.00
_cell.angle_gamma   90.00
#
_symmetry.space_group_name_H-M   'P 1'
#
loop_
_entity.id
_entity.type
_entity.pdbx_description
1 polymer ?
#
loop_
_entity_poly.entity_id
_entity_poly.type
_entity_poly.pdbx_seq_one_letter_code
_entity_poly.pdbx_strand_id
1 'polypeptide(L)'
;MKKNLPYVAIIGIAAFAGNMINIGLSYGIHWQSLGPSEFMKSFAIDFPLLLYPTVATLLPAFVATLVLYFSTTAGTDAKRNWLYALIGLLLINVKTVAYHLPMNLAFIDQAIELTEVSGKLNTWLIFHWIRIVVAIAAAIYAMKGWKCMIENR
;
A
#
# COMPACT_ATOMS: atom_id res chain seq x y z
N MET A 1 19.07 -11.98 -14.68
CA MET A 1 17.81 -11.35 -14.22
C MET A 1 17.07 -10.75 -15.41
N LYS A 2 15.75 -10.95 -15.54
CA LYS A 2 14.97 -10.32 -16.61
C LYS A 2 15.08 -8.79 -16.47
N LYS A 3 15.57 -8.11 -17.52
CA LYS A 3 15.84 -6.66 -17.50
C LYS A 3 14.62 -5.81 -17.10
N ASN A 4 13.41 -6.36 -17.24
CA ASN A 4 12.15 -5.64 -17.04
C ASN A 4 11.64 -5.69 -15.59
N LEU A 5 12.11 -6.63 -14.77
CA LEU A 5 11.55 -6.88 -13.44
C LEU A 5 11.70 -5.69 -12.45
N PRO A 6 12.84 -4.99 -12.42
CA PRO A 6 12.99 -3.78 -11.61
C PRO A 6 11.99 -2.67 -11.98
N TYR A 7 11.65 -2.54 -13.27
CA TYR A 7 10.63 -1.59 -13.71
C TYR A 7 9.25 -1.97 -13.22
N VAL A 8 8.88 -3.26 -13.25
CA VAL A 8 7.61 -3.74 -12.69
C VAL A 8 7.51 -3.42 -11.20
N ALA A 9 8.58 -3.67 -10.44
CA ALA A 9 8.63 -3.32 -9.02
C ALA A 9 8.44 -1.81 -8.81
N ILE A 10 9.26 -0.97 -9.46
CA ILE A 10 9.24 0.49 -9.25
C ILE A 10 7.90 1.10 -9.69
N ILE A 11 7.41 0.77 -10.88
CA ILE A 11 6.13 1.29 -11.40
C ILE A 11 4.98 0.81 -10.52
N GLY A 12 4.98 -0.46 -10.12
CA GLY A 12 3.94 -1.00 -9.24
C GLY A 12 3.89 -0.31 -7.88
N ILE A 13 5.05 -0.11 -7.22
CA ILE A 13 5.11 0.60 -5.93
C ILE A 13 4.65 2.05 -6.09
N ALA A 14 5.09 2.74 -7.14
CA ALA A 14 4.69 4.12 -7.41
C ALA A 14 3.18 4.23 -7.71
N ALA A 15 2.63 3.33 -8.51
CA ALA A 15 1.20 3.28 -8.80
C ALA A 15 0.38 2.99 -7.53
N PHE A 16 0.85 2.08 -6.67
CA PHE A 16 0.23 1.81 -5.38
C PHE A 16 0.24 3.06 -4.48
N ALA A 17 1.39 3.72 -4.34
CA ALA A 17 1.51 4.95 -3.56
C ALA A 17 0.57 6.05 -4.08
N GLY A 18 0.53 6.25 -5.40
CA GLY A 18 -0.40 7.19 -6.05
C GLY A 18 -1.87 6.85 -5.79
N ASN A 19 -2.24 5.56 -5.89
CA ASN A 19 -3.60 5.10 -5.58
C ASN A 19 -3.96 5.37 -4.10
N MET A 20 -3.06 5.09 -3.16
CA MET A 20 -3.29 5.39 -1.75
C MET A 20 -3.43 6.91 -1.50
N ILE A 21 -2.56 7.74 -2.10
CA ILE A 21 -2.68 9.20 -2.01
C ILE A 21 -4.03 9.67 -2.54
N ASN A 22 -4.47 9.14 -3.69
CA ASN A 22 -5.78 9.45 -4.25
C ASN A 22 -6.88 9.09 -3.26
N ILE A 23 -6.87 7.89 -2.67
CA ILE A 23 -7.86 7.47 -1.66
C ILE A 23 -7.86 8.43 -0.48
N GLY A 24 -6.70 8.76 0.08
CA GLY A 24 -6.58 9.65 1.24
C GLY A 24 -7.09 11.07 0.97
N LEU A 25 -6.72 11.66 -0.18
CA LEU A 25 -7.04 13.05 -0.54
C LEU A 25 -8.43 13.25 -1.16
N SER A 26 -9.08 12.20 -1.65
CA SER A 26 -10.44 12.28 -2.19
C SER A 26 -11.44 11.64 -1.22
N TYR A 27 -11.55 10.32 -1.27
CA TYR A 27 -12.49 9.53 -0.47
C TYR A 27 -12.30 9.74 1.03
N GLY A 28 -11.06 9.75 1.52
CA GLY A 28 -10.78 9.94 2.95
C GLY A 28 -11.33 11.25 3.50
N ILE A 29 -11.09 12.35 2.79
CA ILE A 29 -11.62 13.68 3.14
C ILE A 29 -13.15 13.69 3.05
N HIS A 30 -13.72 13.14 1.97
CA HIS A 30 -15.17 13.06 1.80
C HIS A 30 -15.82 12.26 2.94
N TRP A 31 -15.33 11.06 3.24
CA TRP A 31 -15.84 10.21 4.31
C TRP A 31 -15.79 10.86 5.69
N GLN A 32 -14.75 11.64 6.00
CA GLN A 32 -14.67 12.40 7.25
C GLN A 32 -15.70 13.54 7.36
N SER A 33 -16.19 14.04 6.23
CA SER A 33 -17.21 15.09 6.20
C SER A 33 -18.64 14.59 6.42
N LEU A 34 -18.86 13.27 6.33
CA LEU A 34 -20.18 12.64 6.44
C LEU A 34 -20.55 12.30 7.89
N GLY A 35 -21.85 12.22 8.17
CA GLY A 35 -22.34 11.63 9.41
C GLY A 35 -22.03 10.12 9.48
N PRO A 36 -21.90 9.50 10.68
CA PRO A 36 -21.54 8.09 10.85
C PRO A 36 -22.32 7.09 9.98
N SER A 37 -23.65 7.21 9.92
CA SER A 37 -24.50 6.30 9.14
C SER A 37 -24.33 6.53 7.63
N GLU A 38 -24.20 7.78 7.19
CA GLU A 38 -24.00 8.14 5.78
C GLU A 38 -22.64 7.68 5.29
N PHE A 39 -21.59 7.86 6.11
CA PHE A 39 -20.26 7.36 5.83
C PHE A 39 -20.27 5.85 5.57
N MET A 40 -20.82 5.03 6.47
CA MET A 40 -20.78 3.57 6.29
C MET A 40 -21.53 3.12 5.03
N LYS A 41 -22.66 3.79 4.71
CA LYS A 41 -23.40 3.54 3.46
C LYS A 41 -22.59 3.93 2.21
N SER A 42 -21.94 5.10 2.21
CA SER A 42 -21.05 5.52 1.12
C SER A 42 -19.89 4.55 0.97
N PHE A 43 -19.24 4.21 2.08
CA PHE A 43 -18.08 3.32 2.13
C PHE A 43 -18.40 1.93 1.55
N ALA A 44 -19.58 1.38 1.83
CA ALA A 44 -20.01 0.09 1.31
C ALA A 44 -20.10 0.07 -0.24
N ILE A 45 -20.37 1.22 -0.85
CA ILE A 45 -20.43 1.38 -2.32
C ILE A 45 -19.02 1.67 -2.88
N ASP A 46 -18.30 2.60 -2.24
CA ASP A 46 -17.02 3.11 -2.74
C ASP A 46 -15.90 2.07 -2.60
N PHE A 47 -15.81 1.38 -1.46
CA PHE A 47 -14.65 0.55 -1.12
C PHE A 47 -14.37 -0.60 -2.10
N PRO A 48 -15.37 -1.35 -2.60
CA PRO A 48 -15.14 -2.38 -3.61
C PRO A 48 -14.45 -1.85 -4.87
N LEU A 49 -14.75 -0.61 -5.28
CA LEU A 49 -14.12 0.05 -6.43
C LEU A 49 -12.65 0.42 -6.15
N LEU A 50 -12.28 0.60 -4.87
CA LEU A 50 -10.92 0.92 -4.43
C LEU A 50 -10.08 -0.33 -4.16
N LEU A 51 -10.71 -1.46 -3.83
CA LEU A 51 -10.04 -2.71 -3.53
C LEU A 51 -9.27 -3.25 -4.75
N TYR A 52 -9.91 -3.28 -5.92
CA TYR A 52 -9.29 -3.84 -7.12
C TYR A 52 -8.03 -3.07 -7.55
N PRO A 53 -8.04 -1.73 -7.70
CA PRO A 53 -6.81 -0.96 -7.99
C PRO A 53 -5.72 -1.15 -6.94
N THR A 54 -6.11 -1.27 -5.66
CA THR A 54 -5.16 -1.52 -4.56
C THR A 54 -4.42 -2.85 -4.75
N VAL A 55 -5.14 -3.94 -5.02
CA VAL A 55 -4.55 -5.26 -5.24
C VAL A 55 -3.75 -5.29 -6.55
N ALA A 56 -4.31 -4.73 -7.62
CA ALA A 56 -3.70 -4.72 -8.95
C ALA A 56 -2.36 -3.97 -9.00
N THR A 57 -2.18 -2.96 -8.15
CA THR A 57 -0.91 -2.21 -8.05
C THR A 57 0.05 -2.83 -7.04
N LEU A 58 -0.45 -3.30 -5.88
CA LEU A 58 0.40 -3.84 -4.81
C LEU A 58 0.97 -5.23 -5.12
N LEU A 59 0.17 -6.13 -5.69
CA LEU A 59 0.57 -7.53 -5.86
C LEU A 59 1.75 -7.70 -6.84
N PRO A 60 1.72 -7.09 -8.05
CA PRO A 60 2.86 -7.17 -8.96
C PRO A 60 4.13 -6.53 -8.37
N ALA A 61 3.97 -5.41 -7.65
CA ALA A 61 5.07 -4.74 -6.96
C ALA A 61 5.74 -5.65 -5.92
N PHE A 62 4.93 -6.30 -5.10
CA PHE A 62 5.41 -7.22 -4.07
C PHE A 62 6.14 -8.43 -4.66
N VAL A 63 5.51 -9.12 -5.62
CA VAL A 63 6.10 -10.30 -6.26
C VAL A 63 7.41 -9.94 -6.98
N ALA A 64 7.43 -8.83 -7.73
CA ALA A 64 8.65 -8.40 -8.41
C ALA A 64 9.78 -8.08 -7.41
N THR A 65 9.47 -7.34 -6.35
CA THR A 65 10.45 -6.99 -5.30
C THR A 65 10.98 -8.22 -4.57
N LEU A 66 10.11 -9.19 -4.27
CA LEU A 66 10.46 -10.47 -3.66
C LEU A 66 11.45 -11.26 -4.54
N VAL A 67 11.12 -11.41 -5.83
CA VAL A 67 12.00 -12.10 -6.79
C VAL A 67 13.33 -11.37 -6.94
N LEU A 68 13.33 -10.03 -6.97
CA LEU A 68 14.57 -9.23 -7.06
C LEU A 68 15.46 -9.43 -5.82
N TYR A 69 14.89 -9.44 -4.62
CA TYR A 69 15.65 -9.71 -3.40
C TYR A 69 16.33 -11.10 -3.42
N PHE A 70 15.59 -12.14 -3.79
CA PHE A 70 16.13 -13.51 -3.81
C PHE A 70 17.11 -13.75 -4.96
N SER A 71 16.90 -13.13 -6.13
CA SER A 71 17.77 -13.29 -7.30
C SER A 71 18.99 -12.37 -7.34
N THR A 72 19.07 -11.37 -6.46
CA THR A 72 20.24 -10.49 -6.35
C THR A 72 21.34 -11.14 -5.49
N THR A 73 22.59 -11.04 -5.95
CA THR A 73 23.78 -11.60 -5.28
C THR A 73 23.89 -11.12 -3.83
N ALA A 74 24.21 -12.05 -2.92
CA ALA A 74 24.42 -11.77 -1.51
C ALA A 74 25.57 -10.78 -1.28
N GLY A 75 25.50 -10.02 -0.19
CA GLY A 75 26.52 -9.03 0.18
C GLY A 75 26.50 -7.73 -0.64
N THR A 76 25.70 -7.64 -1.71
CA THR A 76 25.63 -6.43 -2.54
C THR A 76 24.71 -5.36 -1.95
N ASP A 77 25.04 -4.10 -2.20
CA ASP A 77 24.19 -2.95 -1.90
C ASP A 77 22.83 -3.04 -2.59
N ALA A 78 22.79 -3.59 -3.81
CA ALA A 78 21.55 -3.85 -4.52
C ALA A 78 20.61 -4.76 -3.70
N LYS A 79 21.12 -5.87 -3.15
CA LYS A 79 20.32 -6.80 -2.35
C LYS A 79 19.79 -6.14 -1.07
N ARG A 80 20.63 -5.34 -0.40
CA ARG A 80 20.23 -4.60 0.81
C ARG A 80 19.09 -3.61 0.53
N ASN A 81 19.18 -2.88 -0.58
CA ASN A 81 18.10 -1.98 -0.99
C ASN A 81 16.82 -2.74 -1.38
N TRP A 82 16.92 -3.86 -2.10
CA TRP A 82 15.74 -4.71 -2.37
C TRP A 82 15.12 -5.29 -1.11
N LEU A 83 15.93 -5.62 -0.09
CA LEU A 83 15.44 -6.05 1.22
C LEU A 83 14.63 -4.94 1.92
N TYR A 84 15.13 -3.70 1.94
CA TYR A 84 14.40 -2.59 2.55
C TYR A 84 13.10 -2.27 1.83
N ALA A 85 13.09 -2.31 0.49
CA ALA A 85 11.87 -2.20 -0.29
C ALA A 85 10.88 -3.33 0.07
N LEU A 86 11.36 -4.58 0.17
CA LEU A 86 10.56 -5.74 0.51
C LEU A 86 9.97 -5.62 1.93
N ILE A 87 10.75 -5.20 2.91
CA ILE A 87 10.28 -4.96 4.28
C ILE A 87 9.16 -3.92 4.30
N GLY A 88 9.30 -2.82 3.56
CA GLY A 88 8.24 -1.82 3.43
C GLY A 88 6.94 -2.40 2.88
N LEU A 89 7.02 -3.20 1.82
CA LEU A 89 5.85 -3.86 1.24
C LEU A 89 5.25 -4.93 2.17
N LEU A 90 6.07 -5.66 2.93
CA LEU A 90 5.60 -6.60 3.95
C LEU A 90 4.82 -5.87 5.05
N LEU A 91 5.35 -4.75 5.56
CA LEU A 91 4.66 -3.94 6.56
C LEU A 91 3.29 -3.45 6.05
N ILE A 92 3.21 -3.02 4.80
CA ILE A 92 1.95 -2.63 4.15
C ILE A 92 0.97 -3.80 4.08
N ASN A 93 1.41 -4.99 3.67
CA ASN A 93 0.56 -6.18 3.57
C ASN A 93 0.07 -6.63 4.94
N VAL A 94 0.96 -6.74 5.94
CA VAL A 94 0.61 -7.09 7.32
C VAL A 94 -0.41 -6.08 7.86
N LYS A 95 -0.16 -4.78 7.71
CA LYS A 95 -1.10 -3.75 8.18
C LYS A 95 -2.44 -3.78 7.43
N THR A 96 -2.44 -4.22 6.18
CA THR A 96 -3.66 -4.36 5.39
C THR A 96 -4.49 -5.53 5.88
N VAL A 97 -3.89 -6.71 6.03
CA VAL A 97 -4.60 -7.92 6.49
C VAL A 97 -5.00 -7.83 7.96
N ALA A 98 -4.11 -7.36 8.83
CA ALA A 98 -4.34 -7.37 10.28
C ALA A 98 -5.26 -6.23 10.78
N TYR A 99 -5.42 -5.16 9.99
CA TYR A 99 -6.21 -3.99 10.43
C TYR A 99 -7.18 -3.47 9.37
N HIS A 100 -6.70 -3.11 8.18
CA HIS A 100 -7.58 -2.43 7.22
C HIS A 100 -8.68 -3.35 6.70
N LEU A 101 -8.35 -4.58 6.32
CA LEU A 101 -9.32 -5.53 5.81
C LEU A 101 -10.46 -5.81 6.81
N PRO A 102 -10.21 -6.21 8.07
CA PRO A 102 -11.30 -6.43 9.02
C PRO A 102 -12.08 -5.15 9.32
N MET A 103 -11.42 -3.99 9.40
CA MET A 103 -12.11 -2.71 9.62
C MET A 103 -13.00 -2.33 8.43
N ASN A 104 -12.54 -2.57 7.20
CA ASN A 104 -13.33 -2.31 5.99
C ASN A 104 -14.56 -3.19 5.94
N LEU A 105 -14.42 -4.49 6.25
CA LEU A 105 -15.55 -5.40 6.32
C LEU A 105 -16.54 -4.94 7.39
N ALA A 106 -16.07 -4.53 8.57
CA ALA A 106 -16.94 -4.00 9.63
C ALA A 106 -17.69 -2.72 9.20
N PHE A 107 -17.05 -1.81 8.45
CA PHE A 107 -17.73 -0.64 7.88
C PHE A 107 -18.78 -1.02 6.83
N ILE A 108 -18.45 -1.95 5.92
CA ILE A 108 -19.35 -2.42 4.85
C ILE A 108 -20.58 -3.10 5.46
N ASP A 109 -20.35 -3.98 6.44
CA ASP A 109 -21.38 -4.74 7.13
C ASP A 109 -22.19 -3.87 8.12
N GLN A 110 -21.83 -2.59 8.28
CA GLN A 110 -22.42 -1.67 9.24
C GLN A 110 -22.40 -2.21 10.68
N ALA A 111 -21.35 -2.96 11.00
CA ALA A 111 -21.20 -3.69 12.27
C ALA A 111 -20.57 -2.86 13.40
N ILE A 112 -20.37 -1.56 13.18
CA ILE A 112 -19.76 -0.64 14.14
C ILE A 112 -20.83 0.27 14.72
N GLU A 113 -20.87 0.37 16.04
CA GLU A 113 -21.75 1.30 16.75
C GLU A 113 -21.54 2.74 16.27
N LEU A 114 -22.63 3.46 15.97
CA LEU A 114 -22.57 4.78 15.34
C LEU A 114 -21.72 5.79 16.11
N THR A 115 -21.67 5.67 17.44
CA THR A 115 -20.85 6.51 18.32
C THR A 115 -19.35 6.27 18.18
N GLU A 116 -18.93 5.13 17.66
CA GLU A 116 -17.51 4.76 17.50
C GLU A 116 -16.98 5.01 16.08
N VAL A 117 -17.86 5.05 15.08
CA VAL A 117 -17.53 5.08 13.65
C VAL A 117 -16.51 6.17 13.31
N SER A 118 -16.74 7.42 13.71
CA SER A 118 -15.84 8.52 13.40
C SER A 118 -14.44 8.31 13.99
N GLY A 119 -14.35 7.76 15.21
CA GLY A 119 -13.08 7.43 15.84
C GLY A 119 -12.33 6.31 15.10
N LYS A 120 -13.06 5.27 14.67
CA LYS A 120 -12.51 4.17 13.86
C LYS A 120 -12.04 4.65 12.49
N LEU A 121 -12.81 5.51 11.83
CA LEU A 121 -12.45 6.12 10.54
C LEU A 121 -11.19 6.98 10.66
N ASN A 122 -11.08 7.81 11.70
CA ASN A 122 -9.88 8.60 11.95
C ASN A 122 -8.64 7.71 12.15
N THR A 123 -8.78 6.65 12.94
CA THR A 123 -7.69 5.68 13.15
C THR A 123 -7.32 4.96 11.86
N TRP A 124 -8.32 4.61 11.05
CA TRP A 124 -8.12 4.04 9.73
C TRP A 124 -7.33 4.97 8.82
N LEU A 125 -7.66 6.26 8.78
CA LEU A 125 -6.96 7.25 7.97
C LEU A 125 -5.54 7.51 8.46
N ILE A 126 -5.28 7.55 9.77
CA ILE A 126 -3.91 7.64 10.30
C ILE A 126 -3.06 6.48 9.79
N PHE A 127 -3.56 5.25 9.90
CA PHE A 127 -2.84 4.08 9.39
C PHE A 127 -2.75 4.06 7.87
N HIS A 128 -3.73 4.63 7.17
CA HIS A 128 -3.68 4.82 5.74
C HIS A 128 -2.51 5.74 5.33
N TRP A 129 -2.35 6.89 5.99
CA TRP A 129 -1.25 7.82 5.75
C TRP A 129 0.12 7.21 6.07
N ILE A 130 0.22 6.41 7.12
CA ILE A 130 1.44 5.66 7.42
C ILE A 130 1.80 4.70 6.27
N ARG A 131 0.82 3.99 5.69
CA ARG A 131 1.08 3.11 4.53
C ARG A 131 1.61 3.88 3.32
N ILE A 132 1.13 5.11 3.09
CA ILE A 132 1.63 5.97 2.00
C ILE A 132 3.11 6.29 2.21
N VAL A 133 3.49 6.74 3.41
CA VAL A 133 4.90 7.06 3.73
C VAL A 133 5.79 5.83 3.55
N VAL A 134 5.34 4.67 4.03
CA VAL A 134 6.08 3.41 3.88
C VAL A 134 6.20 3.00 2.40
N ALA A 135 5.16 3.19 1.59
CA ALA A 135 5.20 2.89 0.16
C ALA A 135 6.20 3.78 -0.59
N ILE A 136 6.22 5.09 -0.27
CA ILE A 136 7.19 6.04 -0.83
C ILE A 136 8.62 5.64 -0.45
N ALA A 137 8.85 5.29 0.82
CA ALA A 137 10.16 4.81 1.27
C ALA A 137 10.57 3.52 0.52
N ALA A 138 9.65 2.57 0.35
CA ALA A 138 9.89 1.36 -0.42
C ALA A 138 10.25 1.66 -1.88
N ALA A 139 9.58 2.64 -2.51
CA ALA A 139 9.90 3.07 -3.87
C ALA A 139 11.32 3.64 -3.96
N ILE A 140 11.73 4.46 -2.99
CA ILE A 140 13.09 5.03 -2.92
C ILE A 140 14.13 3.91 -2.84
N TYR A 141 13.91 2.91 -1.99
CA TYR A 141 14.83 1.77 -1.89
C TYR A 141 14.82 0.90 -3.14
N ALA A 142 13.67 0.68 -3.78
CA ALA A 142 13.60 -0.03 -5.06
C ALA A 142 14.40 0.69 -6.16
N MET A 143 14.29 2.02 -6.25
CA MET A 143 15.08 2.84 -7.19
C MET A 143 16.58 2.75 -6.90
N LYS A 144 16.99 2.80 -5.62
CA LYS A 144 18.40 2.61 -5.24
C LYS A 144 18.91 1.21 -5.58
N GLY A 145 18.11 0.17 -5.32
CA GLY A 145 18.43 -1.21 -5.68
C GLY A 145 18.65 -1.38 -7.18
N TRP A 146 17.78 -0.75 -7.99
CA TRP A 146 17.93 -0.75 -9.44
C TRP A 146 19.19 0.02 -9.90
N LYS A 147 19.44 1.20 -9.32
CA LYS A 147 20.64 2.01 -9.61
C LYS A 147 21.92 1.20 -9.37
N CYS A 148 22.04 0.53 -8.22
CA CYS A 148 23.20 -0.32 -7.93
C CYS A 148 23.36 -1.47 -8.95
N MET A 149 22.27 -1.98 -9.52
CA MET A 149 22.32 -3.05 -10.53
C MET A 149 22.70 -2.59 -11.94
N ILE A 150 22.63 -1.29 -12.24
CA ILE A 150 23.03 -0.74 -13.54
C ILE A 150 24.45 -0.16 -13.49
N GLU A 151 24.88 0.37 -12.35
CA GLU A 151 26.22 0.95 -12.18
C GLU A 151 27.31 -0.12 -11.98
N ASN A 152 26.96 -1.30 -11.44
CA ASN A 152 27.89 -2.42 -11.25
C ASN A 152 27.84 -3.46 -12.38
N ARG A 153 27.52 -3.04 -13.62
CA ARG A 153 27.49 -3.90 -14.81
C ARG A 153 28.74 -3.77 -15.66
#